data_AF-A0A6I6A595-F1
#
_entry.id   AF-A0A6I6A595-F1
#
_cell.length_a   1.000
_cell.length_b   1.000
_cell.length_c   1.000
_cell.angle_alpha   90.00
_cell.angle_beta   90.00
_cell.angle_gamma   90.00
#
_symmetry.space_group_name_H-M   'P 1'
#
loop_
_entity.id
_entity.type
_entity.pdbx_description
1 polymer ?
#
loop_
_entity_poly.entity_id
_entity_poly.type
_entity_poly.pdbx_seq_one_letter_code
_entity_poly.pdbx_strand_id
1 'polypeptide(L)' 'MTSGSDRIWSSRDCLPAEVEPLTLLLAGGQVDERVLTWPRVRSAEGCPGGLPEPGEGTYSATVAVGGATSAAAVFGLG' A
#
# COMPACT_ATOMS: atom_id res chain seq x y z
N MET A 1 -1.42 4.45 2.18
CA MET A 1 -0.78 5.70 1.71
C MET A 1 -1.73 6.86 1.96
N THR A 2 -1.21 8.00 2.42
CA THR A 2 -2.00 9.19 2.77
C THR A 2 -1.36 10.48 2.26
N SER A 3 -2.17 11.54 2.18
CA SER A 3 -1.75 12.93 2.08
C SER A 3 -2.36 13.68 3.28
N GLY A 4 -1.54 13.98 4.29
CA GLY A 4 -2.07 14.41 5.59
C GLY A 4 -3.02 13.36 6.18
N SER A 5 -4.26 13.75 6.46
CA SER A 5 -5.34 12.87 6.91
C SER A 5 -6.12 12.19 5.78
N ASP A 6 -5.91 12.59 4.53
CA ASP A 6 -6.61 12.01 3.37
C ASP A 6 -5.99 10.66 2.99
N ARG A 7 -6.83 9.62 2.90
CA ARG A 7 -6.42 8.28 2.48
C ARG A 7 -6.48 8.18 0.96
N ILE A 8 -5.33 7.89 0.37
CA ILE A 8 -5.14 7.94 -1.08
C ILE A 8 -5.28 6.55 -1.72
N TRP A 9 -4.55 5.58 -1.17
CA TRP A 9 -4.45 4.25 -1.77
C TRP A 9 -3.99 3.18 -0.77
N SER A 10 -4.39 1.94 -1.04
CA SER A 10 -3.90 0.73 -0.40
C SER A 10 -3.90 -0.43 -1.39
N SER A 11 -2.84 -1.25 -1.40
CA SER A 11 -2.81 -2.50 -2.16
C SER A 11 -3.89 -3.49 -1.74
N ARG A 12 -4.48 -3.31 -0.54
CA ARG A 12 -5.56 -4.16 -0.03
C ARG A 12 -6.94 -3.84 -0.59
N ASP A 13 -7.12 -2.68 -1.21
CA ASP A 13 -8.44 -2.19 -1.63
C ASP A 13 -9.10 -3.07 -2.69
N CYS A 14 -8.27 -3.76 -3.48
CA CYS A 14 -8.71 -4.64 -4.55
C CYS A 14 -8.55 -6.13 -4.23
N LEU A 15 -8.21 -6.46 -2.99
CA LEU A 15 -8.18 -7.85 -2.55
C LEU A 15 -9.60 -8.35 -2.26
N PRO A 16 -9.87 -9.64 -2.48
CA PRO A 16 -11.10 -10.26 -1.98
C PRO A 16 -11.20 -10.12 -0.45
N ALA A 17 -12.43 -10.22 0.08
CA ALA A 17 -12.69 -10.08 1.52
C ALA A 17 -11.90 -11.08 2.36
N GLU A 18 -11.68 -12.28 1.82
CA GLU A 18 -10.82 -13.30 2.40
C GLU A 18 -9.54 -13.43 1.57
N VAL A 19 -8.41 -13.19 2.23
CA VAL A 19 -7.07 -13.38 1.66
C VAL A 19 -6.35 -14.37 2.54
N GLU A 20 -5.97 -15.50 1.97
CA GLU A 20 -5.18 -16.51 2.68
C GLU A 20 -3.84 -15.90 3.14
N PRO A 21 -3.47 -16.08 4.43
CA PRO A 21 -2.20 -15.59 4.93
C PRO A 21 -1.04 -16.37 4.32
N LEU A 22 -0.03 -15.65 3.84
CA LEU A 22 1.22 -16.26 3.38
C LEU A 22 2.10 -16.56 4.58
N THR A 23 2.32 -17.86 4.87
CA THR A 23 3.29 -18.30 5.86
C THR A 23 4.65 -18.51 5.20
N LEU A 24 5.68 -17.82 5.69
CA LEU A 24 7.04 -17.92 5.18
C LEU A 24 7.95 -18.56 6.23
N LEU A 25 8.71 -19.57 5.83
CA LEU A 25 9.80 -20.14 6.61
C LEU A 25 11.12 -19.50 6.15
N LEU A 26 11.56 -18.48 6.89
CA LEU A 26 12.80 -17.76 6.60
C LEU A 26 13.89 -18.17 7.60
N ALA A 27 15.00 -18.70 7.10
CA ALA A 27 16.21 -18.86 7.89
C ALA A 27 16.90 -17.50 8.13
N GLY A 28 17.83 -17.46 9.09
CA GLY A 28 18.60 -16.26 9.38
C GLY A 28 19.28 -15.70 8.13
N GLY A 29 19.07 -14.42 7.85
CA GLY A 29 19.64 -13.73 6.68
C GLY A 29 18.86 -13.90 5.38
N GLN A 30 17.81 -14.73 5.34
CA GLN A 30 16.92 -14.79 4.18
C GLN A 30 15.97 -13.59 4.15
N VAL A 31 15.63 -13.16 2.94
CA VAL A 31 14.75 -12.02 2.68
C VAL A 31 13.66 -12.47 1.71
N ASP A 32 12.40 -12.13 2.01
CA ASP A 32 11.31 -12.12 1.03
C ASP A 32 11.18 -10.68 0.52
N GLU A 33 11.36 -10.50 -0.78
CA GLU A 33 11.25 -9.19 -1.43
C GLU A 33 10.02 -9.17 -2.33
N ARG A 34 9.22 -8.10 -2.23
CA ARG A 34 8.00 -7.90 -2.99
C ARG A 34 7.94 -6.48 -3.49
N VAL A 35 7.57 -6.33 -4.76
CA VAL A 35 7.35 -5.02 -5.37
C VAL A 35 5.85 -4.76 -5.42
N LEU A 36 5.43 -3.62 -4.85
CA LEU A 36 4.07 -3.11 -4.96
C LEU A 36 4.08 -1.90 -5.89
N THR A 37 3.30 -1.98 -6.96
CA THR A 37 3.14 -0.88 -7.91
C THR A 37 1.85 -0.15 -7.63
N TRP A 38 1.95 1.16 -7.42
CA TRP A 38 0.79 2.05 -7.37
C TRP A 38 0.62 2.74 -8.73
N PRO A 39 -0.51 2.56 -9.45
CA PRO A 39 -0.72 3.13 -10.78
C PRO A 39 -1.00 4.64 -10.78
N ARG A 40 -0.74 5.34 -9.66
CA ARG A 40 -1.06 6.77 -9.47
C ARG A 40 -2.55 7.08 -9.63
N VAL A 41 -3.40 6.15 -9.20
CA VAL A 41 -4.86 6.33 -9.11
C VAL A 41 -5.32 6.05 -7.69
N ARG A 42 -6.30 6.80 -7.19
CA ARG A 42 -6.87 6.54 -5.87
C ARG A 42 -7.54 5.17 -5.82
N SER A 43 -7.59 4.58 -4.64
CA SER A 43 -8.35 3.35 -4.40
C SER A 43 -9.23 3.47 -3.16
N ALA A 44 -10.31 2.70 -3.16
CA ALA A 44 -11.18 2.49 -2.02
C ALA A 44 -11.50 1.00 -1.90
N GLU A 45 -11.88 0.56 -0.71
CA GLU A 45 -12.27 -0.83 -0.46
C GLU A 45 -13.33 -1.31 -1.46
N GLY A 46 -13.16 -2.53 -1.98
CA GLY A 46 -14.00 -3.09 -3.04
C GLY A 46 -13.59 -2.67 -4.45
N CYS A 47 -12.47 -1.95 -4.60
CA CYS A 47 -11.89 -1.56 -5.89
C CYS A 47 -12.88 -0.89 -6.87
N PRO A 48 -13.61 0.16 -6.47
CA PRO A 48 -14.48 0.84 -7.41
C PRO A 48 -13.63 1.49 -8.52
N GLY A 49 -14.08 1.33 -9.77
CA GLY A 49 -13.45 1.98 -10.91
C GLY A 49 -13.72 3.48 -10.96
N GLY A 50 -12.95 4.21 -11.78
CA GLY A 50 -13.20 5.62 -12.07
C GLY A 50 -12.85 6.60 -10.96
N LEU A 51 -12.08 6.18 -9.95
CA LEU A 51 -11.55 7.10 -8.95
C LEU A 51 -10.50 8.05 -9.57
N PRO A 52 -10.42 9.31 -9.10
CA PRO A 52 -9.54 10.29 -9.72
C PRO A 52 -8.07 10.02 -9.40
N GLU A 53 -7.19 10.59 -10.21
CA GLU A 53 -5.77 10.69 -9.89
C GLU A 53 -5.56 11.61 -8.66
N PRO A 54 -4.59 11.30 -7.81
CA PRO A 54 -4.20 12.17 -6.71
C PRO A 54 -3.48 13.42 -7.26
N GLY A 55 -3.72 14.58 -6.64
CA GLY A 55 -3.09 15.83 -7.05
C GLY A 55 -1.60 15.92 -6.70
N GLU A 56 -0.98 17.03 -7.07
CA GLU A 56 0.37 17.36 -6.59
C GLU A 56 0.39 17.51 -5.06
N GLY A 57 1.52 17.20 -4.44
CA GLY A 57 1.68 17.36 -2.99
C GLY A 57 2.58 16.31 -2.36
N THR A 58 2.58 16.29 -1.03
CA THR A 58 3.41 15.37 -0.21
C THR A 58 2.59 14.19 0.27
N TYR A 59 3.13 12.99 0.07
CA TYR A 59 2.50 11.72 0.38
C TYR A 59 3.35 10.92 1.36
N SER A 60 2.67 10.12 2.17
CA SER A 60 3.27 9.18 3.12
C SER A 60 2.79 7.76 2.81
N ALA A 61 3.72 6.83 2.64
CA ALA A 61 3.44 5.41 2.46
C ALA A 61 4.06 4.59 3.59
N THR A 62 3.29 3.67 4.13
CA THR A 62 3.74 2.62 5.04
C THR A 62 3.36 1.27 4.45
N VAL A 63 4.13 0.25 4.80
CA VAL A 63 3.84 -1.15 4.49
C VAL A 63 3.59 -1.88 5.78
N ALA A 64 2.52 -2.68 5.82
CA ALA A 64 2.18 -3.53 6.95
C ALA A 64 2.20 -5.00 6.53
N VAL A 65 2.94 -5.83 7.26
CA VAL A 65 3.08 -7.28 7.03
C VAL A 65 3.10 -8.00 8.37
N GLY A 66 2.23 -9.00 8.55
CA GLY A 66 2.25 -9.85 9.76
C GLY A 66 2.12 -9.07 11.08
N GLY A 67 1.40 -7.94 11.10
CA GLY A 67 1.27 -7.06 12.27
C GLY A 67 2.42 -6.07 12.48
N ALA A 68 3.54 -6.22 11.77
CA ALA A 68 4.60 -5.21 11.73
C ALA A 68 4.25 -4.10 10.73
N THR A 69 4.66 -2.87 11.03
CA THR A 69 4.51 -1.72 10.14
C THR A 69 5.88 -1.07 9.93
N SER A 70 6.19 -0.71 8.68
CA SER A 70 7.41 0.01 8.33
C SER A 70 7.41 1.44 8.86
N ALA A 71 8.58 2.08 8.87
CA ALA A 71 8.64 3.53 8.89
C ALA A 71 7.93 4.12 7.66
N ALA A 72 7.48 5.36 7.77
CA ALA A 72 6.86 6.08 6.66
C ALA A 72 7.92 6.47 5.61
N ALA A 73 7.66 6.10 4.36
CA ALA A 73 8.34 6.66 3.19
C ALA A 73 7.58 7.90 2.73
N VAL A 74 8.24 9.07 2.77
CA VAL A 74 7.66 10.36 2.37
C VAL A 74 8.18 10.75 1.00
N PHE A 75 7.29 11.16 0.09
CA PHE A 75 7.63 11.55 -1.27
C PHE A 75 6.67 12.61 -1.82
N GLY A 76 7.11 13.34 -2.84
CA GLY A 76 6.30 14.33 -3.54
C GLY A 76 5.73 13.79 -4.85
N LEU A 77 4.53 14.24 -5.21
CA LEU A 77 4.00 14.16 -6.56
C LEU A 77 4.03 15.56 -7.18
N GLY A 78 4.57 15.64 -8.38
CA GLY A 78 4.53 16.78 -9.30
C GLY A 78 4.43 16.29 -10.74
#